data_AF-A0A536M0E4-F1
#
_entry.id   AF-A0A536M0E4-F1
#
_cell.length_a   1.000
_cell.length_b   1.000
_cell.length_c   1.000
_cell.angle_alpha   90.00
_cell.angle_beta   90.00
_cell.angle_gamma   90.00
#
_symmetry.space_group_name_H-M   'P 1'
#
loop_
_entity.id
_entity.type
_entity.pdbx_description
1 polymer ?
#
loop_
_entity_poly.entity_id
_entity_poly.type
_entity_poly.pdbx_seq_one_letter_code
_entity_poly.pdbx_strand_id
1 'polypeptide(L)'
;MYLIQVQGGTGGGTLVASYAPATTQALAEEKARATPEPTLAPDQPPPPSPRPAQANFIVKLSDQIARDYDLSPDRKHLSYLAQEIVNGDFVLRPFTADLPAKTTTAISTEGLPPGDHFRPLWHPGGTLLAVGSLPTGLETGAVALVPVGGGAPSFLPAPERGFDVPTAWAADGSFLAVTNYSGDSLANVGVSRIDLVAPTGQRIILAEGTQFEVVGWFQPPA
;
A
#
# COMPACT_ATOMS: atom_id res chain seq x y z
N MET A 1 5.88 11.18 -8.72
CA MET A 1 5.48 10.98 -7.30
C MET A 1 3.97 10.85 -7.27
N TYR A 2 3.41 9.90 -6.52
CA TYR A 2 1.96 9.74 -6.37
C TYR A 2 1.54 10.20 -4.98
N LEU A 3 0.36 10.81 -4.88
CA LEU A 3 -0.27 11.22 -3.63
C LEU A 3 -1.68 10.62 -3.60
N ILE A 4 -2.12 10.22 -2.41
CA ILE A 4 -3.48 9.78 -2.15
C ILE A 4 -4.19 10.85 -1.35
N GLN A 5 -5.36 11.26 -1.83
CA GLN A 5 -6.25 12.16 -1.12
C GLN A 5 -7.49 11.39 -0.68
N VAL A 6 -7.71 11.37 0.63
CA VAL A 6 -8.94 10.85 1.25
C VAL A 6 -9.86 12.03 1.52
N GLN A 7 -11.03 12.07 0.88
CA GLN A 7 -12.06 13.06 1.19
C GLN A 7 -13.13 12.39 2.06
N GLY A 8 -13.21 12.79 3.33
CA GLY A 8 -14.20 12.24 4.27
C GLY A 8 -15.65 12.63 3.91
N GLY A 9 -16.60 11.75 4.18
CA GLY A 9 -18.04 11.96 3.99
C GLY A 9 -18.65 11.20 2.79
N THR A 10 -19.96 10.98 2.83
CA THR A 10 -20.76 10.29 1.80
C THR A 10 -20.77 11.10 0.49
N GLY A 11 -19.72 10.99 -0.31
CA GLY A 11 -19.64 11.63 -1.64
C GLY A 11 -18.25 12.03 -2.11
N GLY A 12 -17.26 12.16 -1.22
CA GLY A 12 -15.89 12.60 -1.57
C GLY A 12 -15.00 11.50 -2.16
N GLY A 13 -15.17 10.26 -1.70
CA GLY A 13 -14.40 9.11 -2.15
C GLY A 13 -12.89 9.22 -1.91
N THR A 14 -12.15 8.24 -2.43
CA THR A 14 -10.68 8.23 -2.40
C THR A 14 -10.10 8.41 -3.79
N LEU A 15 -9.15 9.34 -3.92
CA LEU A 15 -8.56 9.76 -5.19
C LEU A 15 -7.02 9.59 -5.17
N VAL A 16 -6.44 9.19 -6.30
CA VAL A 16 -4.99 9.21 -6.51
C VAL A 16 -4.63 10.31 -7.50
N ALA A 17 -3.59 11.08 -7.19
CA ALA A 17 -3.04 12.10 -8.06
C ALA A 17 -1.53 11.85 -8.32
N SER A 18 -1.04 12.26 -9.49
CA SER A 18 0.40 12.36 -9.75
C SER A 18 0.86 13.79 -9.58
N TYR A 19 2.05 13.93 -9.00
CA TYR A 19 2.86 15.13 -9.01
C TYR A 19 4.04 14.97 -9.97
N ALA A 20 4.24 15.97 -10.82
CA ALA A 20 5.47 16.18 -11.59
C ALA A 20 6.12 17.50 -11.15
N PRO A 21 7.36 17.49 -10.63
CA PRO A 21 8.11 18.74 -10.48
C PRO A 21 8.39 19.33 -11.86
N ALA A 22 8.57 20.66 -11.94
CA ALA A 22 8.96 21.32 -13.18
C ALA A 22 10.17 20.59 -13.81
N THR A 23 10.06 20.23 -15.10
CA THR A 23 11.07 19.42 -15.79
C THR A 23 12.43 20.13 -15.81
N THR A 24 13.53 19.37 -15.93
CA THR A 24 14.88 19.93 -16.13
C THR A 24 14.94 20.88 -17.32
N GLN A 25 14.12 20.63 -18.35
CA GLN A 25 13.93 21.49 -19.51
C GLN A 25 13.23 22.81 -19.14
N ALA A 26 12.17 22.77 -18.33
CA ALA A 26 11.51 23.98 -17.82
C ALA A 26 12.43 24.81 -16.91
N LEU A 27 13.33 24.17 -16.16
CA LEU A 27 14.38 24.84 -15.37
C LEU A 27 15.49 25.44 -16.27
N ALA A 28 15.85 24.77 -17.36
CA ALA A 28 16.85 25.25 -18.31
C ALA A 28 16.35 26.45 -19.14
N GLU A 29 15.09 26.44 -19.58
CA GLU A 29 14.44 27.54 -20.30
C GLU A 29 14.30 28.79 -19.43
N GLU A 30 14.01 28.61 -18.13
CA GLU A 30 13.95 29.72 -17.17
C GLU A 30 15.35 30.31 -16.90
N LYS A 31 16.38 29.45 -16.77
CA LYS A 31 17.78 29.88 -16.61
C LYS A 31 18.30 30.63 -17.84
N ALA A 32 17.86 30.25 -19.03
CA ALA A 32 18.18 30.93 -20.28
C ALA A 32 17.51 32.33 -20.38
N ARG A 33 16.32 32.53 -19.78
CA ARG A 33 15.69 33.86 -19.66
C ARG A 33 16.33 34.75 -18.60
N ALA A 34 16.91 34.15 -17.57
CA ALA A 34 17.46 34.86 -16.41
C ALA A 34 18.91 35.33 -16.58
N THR A 35 19.51 35.25 -17.77
CA THR A 35 20.88 35.72 -18.02
C THR A 35 20.88 37.06 -18.75
N PRO A 36 21.03 38.21 -18.07
CA PRO A 36 21.51 39.43 -18.70
C PRO A 36 23.05 39.48 -18.69
N GLU A 37 23.63 40.15 -19.70
CA GLU A 37 25.02 40.63 -19.69
C GLU A 37 25.33 41.42 -18.39
N PRO A 38 26.57 41.37 -17.86
CA PRO A 38 26.85 41.91 -16.54
C PRO A 38 26.89 43.43 -16.55
N THR A 39 26.04 44.08 -15.75
CA THR A 39 26.27 45.45 -15.27
C THR A 39 25.69 45.59 -13.84
N LEU A 40 26.39 46.37 -13.02
CA LEU A 40 26.32 46.50 -11.55
C LEU A 40 24.91 46.58 -10.92
N ALA A 41 24.74 45.95 -9.74
CA ALA A 41 23.50 45.90 -8.95
C ALA A 41 23.10 47.27 -8.36
N PRO A 42 21.79 47.59 -8.33
CA PRO A 42 20.93 47.22 -7.20
C PRO A 42 19.56 46.63 -7.62
N ASP A 43 18.83 46.09 -6.65
CA ASP A 43 17.57 45.35 -6.72
C ASP A 43 17.68 43.88 -7.16
N GLN A 44 17.82 42.99 -6.16
CA GLN A 44 17.52 41.58 -6.39
C GLN A 44 16.03 41.46 -6.78
N PRO A 45 15.71 40.80 -7.92
CA PRO A 45 14.33 40.52 -8.24
C PRO A 45 13.71 39.66 -7.14
N PRO A 46 12.41 39.84 -6.85
CA PRO A 46 11.72 39.01 -5.86
C PRO A 46 11.93 37.52 -6.21
N PRO A 47 12.05 36.64 -5.20
CA PRO A 47 12.23 35.22 -5.45
C PRO A 47 11.12 34.73 -6.41
N PRO A 48 11.46 33.86 -7.38
CA PRO A 48 10.47 33.38 -8.33
C PRO A 48 9.29 32.80 -7.56
N SER A 49 8.08 33.27 -7.89
CA SER A 49 6.87 32.73 -7.29
C SER A 49 6.84 31.22 -7.54
N PRO A 50 6.61 30.38 -6.51
CA PRO A 50 6.51 28.94 -6.72
C PRO A 50 5.46 28.67 -7.79
N ARG A 51 5.88 28.06 -8.90
CA ARG A 51 4.93 27.63 -9.93
C ARG A 51 3.97 26.65 -9.24
N PRO A 52 2.64 26.86 -9.31
CA PRO A 52 1.71 25.97 -8.65
C PRO A 52 1.93 24.55 -9.16
N ALA A 53 2.08 23.62 -8.22
CA ALA A 53 2.11 22.20 -8.51
C ALA A 53 0.84 21.83 -9.30
N GLN A 54 1.00 21.34 -10.53
CA GLN A 54 -0.13 20.78 -11.27
C GLN A 54 -0.31 19.33 -10.84
N ALA A 55 -1.27 19.11 -9.93
CA ALA A 55 -1.71 17.77 -9.58
C ALA A 55 -2.65 17.26 -10.67
N ASN A 56 -2.28 16.15 -11.32
CA ASN A 56 -3.15 15.48 -12.28
C ASN A 56 -3.92 14.37 -11.55
N PHE A 57 -5.24 14.44 -11.58
CA PHE A 57 -6.09 13.35 -11.12
C PHE A 57 -5.90 12.11 -12.00
N ILE A 58 -5.61 10.98 -11.35
CA ILE A 58 -5.34 9.72 -12.03
C ILE A 58 -6.60 8.87 -12.03
N VAL A 59 -7.07 8.46 -10.85
CA VAL A 59 -8.11 7.45 -10.72
C VAL A 59 -8.88 7.63 -9.40
N LYS A 60 -10.18 7.32 -9.44
CA LYS A 60 -11.03 7.21 -8.24
C LYS A 60 -11.00 5.76 -7.78
N LEU A 61 -10.56 5.52 -6.55
CA LEU A 61 -10.38 4.16 -6.01
C LEU A 61 -11.69 3.61 -5.43
N SER A 62 -12.46 4.46 -4.76
CA SER A 62 -13.73 4.11 -4.13
C SER A 62 -14.60 5.36 -4.01
N ASP A 63 -15.91 5.18 -4.00
CA ASP A 63 -16.90 6.17 -3.58
C ASP A 63 -17.07 6.25 -2.05
N GLN A 64 -16.50 5.28 -1.33
CA GLN A 64 -16.37 5.24 0.13
C GLN A 64 -14.90 5.46 0.56
N ILE A 65 -14.52 4.90 1.70
CA ILE A 65 -13.15 4.89 2.22
C ILE A 65 -12.38 3.75 1.56
N ALA A 66 -11.31 4.10 0.84
CA ALA A 66 -10.24 3.16 0.56
C ALA A 66 -9.12 3.34 1.60
N ARG A 67 -8.31 2.30 1.82
CA ARG A 67 -7.24 2.27 2.83
C ARG A 67 -6.19 1.23 2.49
N ASP A 68 -5.12 1.20 3.28
CA ASP A 68 -4.08 0.18 3.25
C ASP A 68 -3.44 0.01 1.87
N TYR A 69 -2.95 1.14 1.35
CA TYR A 69 -2.41 1.26 0.00
C TYR A 69 -0.99 0.72 -0.12
N ASP A 70 -0.68 0.07 -1.24
CA ASP A 70 0.69 -0.31 -1.60
C ASP A 70 0.92 -0.22 -3.11
N LEU A 71 2.10 0.31 -3.51
CA LEU A 71 2.45 0.44 -4.93
C LEU A 71 3.13 -0.83 -5.41
N SER A 72 2.77 -1.27 -6.62
CA SER A 72 3.49 -2.35 -7.27
C SER A 72 4.98 -1.99 -7.47
N PRO A 73 5.88 -2.98 -7.56
CA PRO A 73 7.30 -2.75 -7.78
C PRO A 73 7.60 -1.87 -9.01
N ASP A 74 6.81 -2.02 -10.08
CA ASP A 74 6.92 -1.23 -11.31
C ASP A 74 6.21 0.14 -11.24
N ARG A 75 5.52 0.42 -10.13
CA ARG A 75 4.78 1.66 -9.82
C ARG A 75 3.64 1.97 -10.78
N LYS A 76 3.16 0.97 -11.54
CA LYS A 76 2.03 1.12 -12.45
C LYS A 76 0.71 0.73 -11.82
N HIS A 77 0.75 -0.08 -10.76
CA HIS A 77 -0.42 -0.54 -10.06
C HIS A 77 -0.39 -0.12 -8.59
N LEU A 78 -1.58 0.02 -8.02
CA LEU A 78 -1.78 0.29 -6.59
C LEU A 78 -2.73 -0.78 -6.05
N SER A 79 -2.33 -1.52 -5.02
CA SER A 79 -3.26 -2.33 -4.24
C SER A 79 -3.87 -1.50 -3.12
N TYR A 80 -5.10 -1.80 -2.76
CA TYR A 80 -5.82 -1.13 -1.68
C TYR A 80 -6.98 -1.99 -1.19
N LEU A 81 -7.51 -1.65 -0.02
CA LEU A 81 -8.80 -2.14 0.45
C LEU A 81 -9.88 -1.12 0.17
N ALA A 82 -11.05 -1.59 -0.26
CA ALA A 82 -12.27 -0.81 -0.28
C ALA A 82 -13.44 -1.63 0.25
N GLN A 83 -14.47 -0.92 0.70
CA GLN A 83 -15.69 -1.53 1.22
C GLN A 83 -16.56 -2.07 0.09
N GLU A 84 -17.01 -3.32 0.20
CA GLU A 84 -18.01 -3.94 -0.66
C GLU A 84 -19.20 -4.45 0.16
N ILE A 85 -20.36 -4.59 -0.49
CA ILE A 85 -21.53 -5.27 0.09
C ILE A 85 -21.53 -6.71 -0.40
N VAL A 86 -21.30 -7.66 0.51
CA VAL A 86 -21.35 -9.10 0.24
C VAL A 86 -22.42 -9.70 1.14
N ASN A 87 -23.45 -10.31 0.53
CA ASN A 87 -24.59 -10.89 1.25
C ASN A 87 -25.29 -9.94 2.24
N GLY A 88 -25.27 -8.62 1.98
CA GLY A 88 -25.87 -7.60 2.84
C GLY A 88 -24.95 -7.03 3.90
N ASP A 89 -23.76 -7.61 4.09
CA ASP A 89 -22.75 -7.12 5.02
C ASP A 89 -21.72 -6.25 4.30
N PHE A 90 -21.26 -5.21 4.99
CA PHE A 90 -20.13 -4.42 4.53
C PHE A 90 -18.82 -5.10 4.93
N VAL A 91 -17.97 -5.39 3.94
CA VAL A 91 -16.67 -6.04 4.13
C VAL A 91 -15.57 -5.30 3.38
N LEU A 92 -14.36 -5.28 3.95
CA LEU A 92 -13.17 -4.77 3.28
C LEU A 92 -12.59 -5.83 2.34
N ARG A 93 -12.46 -5.47 1.05
CA ARG A 93 -12.00 -6.35 -0.02
C ARG A 93 -10.79 -5.77 -0.73
N PRO A 94 -9.85 -6.61 -1.20
CA PRO A 94 -8.69 -6.18 -1.95
C PRO A 94 -9.04 -5.80 -3.40
N PHE A 95 -8.48 -4.69 -3.85
CA PHE A 95 -8.56 -4.20 -5.22
C PHE A 95 -7.17 -3.86 -5.73
N THR A 96 -7.04 -3.81 -7.05
CA THR A 96 -5.92 -3.15 -7.73
C THR A 96 -6.42 -2.03 -8.62
N ALA A 97 -5.67 -0.94 -8.66
CA ALA A 97 -5.83 0.13 -9.63
C ALA A 97 -4.69 0.06 -10.64
N ASP A 98 -5.00 0.08 -11.93
CA ASP A 98 -4.04 0.38 -13.00
C ASP A 98 -3.97 1.89 -13.17
N LEU A 99 -2.84 2.48 -12.76
CA LEU A 99 -2.65 3.93 -12.73
C LEU A 99 -2.55 4.53 -14.14
N PRO A 100 -1.77 3.95 -15.09
CA PRO A 100 -1.79 4.39 -16.48
C PRO A 100 -3.16 4.29 -17.17
N ALA A 101 -3.84 3.16 -17.02
CA ALA A 101 -5.14 2.91 -17.64
C ALA A 101 -6.29 3.60 -16.91
N LYS A 102 -6.06 4.05 -15.67
CA LYS A 102 -7.03 4.72 -14.79
C LYS A 102 -8.25 3.84 -14.50
N THR A 103 -8.01 2.55 -14.31
CA THR A 103 -9.06 1.55 -14.03
C THR A 103 -8.82 0.89 -12.68
N THR A 104 -9.88 0.32 -12.11
CA THR A 104 -9.84 -0.45 -10.87
C THR A 104 -10.45 -1.83 -11.12
N THR A 105 -9.88 -2.85 -10.48
CA THR A 105 -10.32 -4.24 -10.60
C THR A 105 -10.35 -4.88 -9.22
N ALA A 106 -11.42 -5.59 -8.90
CA ALA A 106 -11.50 -6.39 -7.68
C ALA A 106 -10.54 -7.59 -7.80
N ILE A 107 -9.82 -7.90 -6.72
CA ILE A 107 -9.02 -9.12 -6.66
C ILE A 107 -9.94 -10.28 -6.30
N SER A 108 -9.78 -11.41 -6.99
CA SER A 108 -10.55 -12.61 -6.67
C SER A 108 -10.31 -13.02 -5.22
N THR A 109 -11.39 -13.27 -4.51
CA THR A 109 -11.38 -13.75 -3.12
C THR A 109 -11.77 -15.22 -3.00
N GLU A 110 -11.88 -15.92 -4.13
CA GLU A 110 -12.12 -17.35 -4.16
C GLU A 110 -10.98 -18.11 -3.46
N GLY A 111 -11.34 -19.00 -2.53
CA GLY A 111 -10.38 -19.74 -1.72
C GLY A 111 -9.79 -18.95 -0.54
N LEU A 112 -10.20 -17.70 -0.31
CA LEU A 112 -9.84 -16.94 0.90
C LEU A 112 -10.88 -17.12 2.01
N PRO A 113 -10.47 -17.00 3.29
CA PRO A 113 -11.43 -16.92 4.38
C PRO A 113 -12.46 -15.79 4.18
N PRO A 114 -13.73 -16.00 4.56
CA PRO A 114 -14.76 -14.97 4.51
C PRO A 114 -14.48 -13.83 5.50
N GLY A 115 -15.29 -12.76 5.42
CA GLY A 115 -15.15 -11.58 6.29
C GLY A 115 -14.14 -10.56 5.77
N ASP A 116 -13.63 -9.68 6.64
CA ASP A 116 -12.71 -8.61 6.26
C ASP A 116 -11.32 -9.14 5.87
N HIS A 117 -10.74 -8.51 4.84
CA HIS A 117 -9.35 -8.73 4.44
C HIS A 117 -8.47 -7.55 4.85
N PHE A 118 -7.18 -7.82 5.03
CA PHE A 118 -6.22 -6.86 5.58
C PHE A 118 -5.03 -6.66 4.66
N ARG A 119 -4.64 -5.38 4.52
CA ARG A 119 -3.37 -4.91 3.92
C ARG A 119 -2.87 -5.72 2.72
N PRO A 120 -3.46 -5.55 1.52
CA PRO A 120 -2.95 -6.18 0.32
C PRO A 120 -1.60 -5.57 -0.06
N LEU A 121 -0.51 -6.32 0.15
CA LEU A 121 0.86 -5.87 -0.14
C LEU A 121 1.43 -6.61 -1.35
N TRP A 122 2.06 -5.89 -2.26
CA TRP A 122 2.75 -6.48 -3.40
C TRP A 122 3.96 -7.27 -2.95
N HIS A 123 4.03 -8.53 -3.43
CA HIS A 123 5.28 -9.25 -3.43
C HIS A 123 6.29 -8.52 -4.35
N PRO A 124 7.59 -8.45 -4.02
CA PRO A 124 8.60 -7.76 -4.84
C PRO A 124 8.70 -8.25 -6.29
N GLY A 125 8.29 -9.50 -6.54
CA GLY A 125 8.18 -10.07 -7.90
C GLY A 125 7.01 -9.55 -8.73
N GLY A 126 6.08 -8.78 -8.16
CA GLY A 126 5.03 -8.06 -8.88
C GLY A 126 3.85 -8.90 -9.40
N THR A 127 3.75 -10.18 -9.04
CA THR A 127 2.69 -11.08 -9.54
C THR A 127 1.72 -11.57 -8.46
N LEU A 128 2.05 -11.34 -7.18
CA LEU A 128 1.30 -11.81 -6.02
C LEU A 128 1.00 -10.64 -5.08
N LEU A 129 -0.13 -10.73 -4.38
CA LEU A 129 -0.45 -9.93 -3.21
C LEU A 129 -0.45 -10.79 -1.95
N ALA A 130 0.21 -10.32 -0.89
CA ALA A 130 0.01 -10.83 0.46
C ALA A 130 -1.26 -10.19 1.05
N VAL A 131 -2.20 -10.99 1.53
CA VAL A 131 -3.48 -10.52 2.09
C VAL A 131 -3.74 -11.22 3.42
N GLY A 132 -3.95 -10.44 4.48
CA GLY A 132 -4.35 -10.96 5.79
C GLY A 132 -5.86 -11.20 5.89
N SER A 133 -6.27 -12.03 6.84
CA SER A 133 -7.67 -12.32 7.13
C SER A 133 -7.87 -12.65 8.60
N LEU A 134 -9.09 -12.51 9.11
CA LEU A 134 -9.42 -12.94 10.47
C LEU A 134 -9.40 -14.48 10.58
N PRO A 135 -9.24 -15.01 11.81
CA PRO A 135 -9.44 -16.44 12.06
C PRO A 135 -10.86 -16.86 11.72
N THR A 136 -11.05 -18.11 11.27
CA THR A 136 -12.39 -18.66 11.00
C THR A 136 -12.58 -20.02 11.65
N GLY A 137 -13.56 -20.12 12.54
CA GLY A 137 -13.80 -21.33 13.31
C GLY A 137 -12.58 -21.73 14.16
N LEU A 138 -11.94 -22.85 13.80
CA LEU A 138 -10.73 -23.36 14.47
C LEU A 138 -9.43 -22.97 13.75
N GLU A 139 -9.51 -22.35 12.58
CA GLU A 139 -8.34 -21.97 11.78
C GLU A 139 -7.85 -20.57 12.16
N THR A 140 -6.53 -20.43 12.30
CA THR A 140 -5.89 -19.13 12.54
C THR A 140 -5.78 -18.34 11.24
N GLY A 141 -5.77 -17.01 11.35
CA GLY A 141 -5.74 -16.10 10.21
C GLY A 141 -4.35 -16.03 9.58
N ALA A 142 -4.03 -16.98 8.70
CA ALA A 142 -2.81 -16.96 7.91
C ALA A 142 -2.85 -15.89 6.82
N VAL A 143 -1.67 -15.42 6.40
CA VAL A 143 -1.55 -14.58 5.20
C VAL A 143 -1.71 -15.44 3.95
N ALA A 144 -2.62 -15.04 3.07
CA ALA A 144 -2.75 -15.60 1.74
C ALA A 144 -1.80 -14.89 0.75
N LEU A 145 -1.24 -15.65 -0.18
CA LEU A 145 -0.54 -15.16 -1.38
C LEU A 145 -1.48 -15.35 -2.57
N VAL A 146 -2.02 -14.24 -3.07
CA VAL A 146 -3.06 -14.20 -4.09
C VAL A 146 -2.45 -13.81 -5.44
N PRO A 147 -2.57 -14.64 -6.49
CA PRO A 147 -2.16 -14.27 -7.84
C PRO A 147 -3.02 -13.16 -8.43
N VAL A 148 -2.39 -12.07 -8.86
CA VAL A 148 -3.11 -10.92 -9.44
C VAL A 148 -3.73 -11.26 -10.80
N GLY A 149 -3.11 -12.18 -11.54
CA GLY A 149 -3.64 -12.70 -12.81
C GLY A 149 -4.77 -13.72 -12.67
N GLY A 150 -5.22 -14.00 -11.44
CA GLY A 150 -6.18 -15.05 -11.12
C GLY A 150 -5.51 -16.42 -10.89
N GLY A 151 -6.28 -17.34 -10.33
CA GLY A 151 -5.81 -18.65 -9.86
C GLY A 151 -6.03 -18.83 -8.35
N ALA A 152 -5.76 -20.04 -7.87
CA ALA A 152 -5.94 -20.36 -6.46
C ALA A 152 -4.87 -19.68 -5.58
N PRO A 153 -5.25 -19.12 -4.41
CA PRO A 153 -4.28 -18.60 -3.47
C PRO A 153 -3.47 -19.74 -2.82
N SER A 154 -2.24 -19.44 -2.41
CA SER A 154 -1.49 -20.26 -1.46
C SER A 154 -1.40 -19.53 -0.11
N PHE A 155 -0.99 -20.21 0.95
CA PHE A 155 -0.92 -19.60 2.29
C PHE A 155 0.49 -19.68 2.86
N LEU A 156 0.90 -18.60 3.54
CA LEU A 156 2.06 -18.63 4.41
C LEU A 156 1.77 -19.49 5.65
N PRO A 157 2.81 -19.97 6.36
CA PRO A 157 2.64 -20.68 7.61
C PRO A 157 1.76 -19.88 8.59
N ALA A 158 0.67 -20.49 9.04
CA ALA A 158 -0.27 -19.85 9.95
C ALA A 158 0.37 -19.57 11.32
N PRO A 159 -0.09 -18.55 12.06
CA PRO A 159 0.34 -18.36 13.43
C PRO A 159 -0.28 -19.44 14.33
N GLU A 160 0.35 -19.71 15.47
CA GLU A 160 -0.19 -20.65 16.47
C GLU A 160 -1.53 -20.20 17.06
N ARG A 161 -1.77 -18.88 17.09
CA ARG A 161 -3.02 -18.28 17.54
C ARG A 161 -3.28 -16.96 16.81
N GLY A 162 -4.57 -16.67 16.65
CA GLY A 162 -5.05 -15.39 16.15
C GLY A 162 -4.74 -15.21 14.67
N PHE A 163 -4.30 -14.03 14.25
CA PHE A 163 -4.17 -13.69 12.82
C PHE A 163 -2.97 -12.80 12.52
N ASP A 164 -2.49 -12.88 11.29
CA ASP A 164 -1.42 -12.05 10.76
C ASP A 164 -1.95 -10.94 9.86
N VAL A 165 -1.40 -9.75 10.03
CA VAL A 165 -1.60 -8.60 9.14
C VAL A 165 -0.29 -8.33 8.40
N PRO A 166 -0.25 -8.43 7.05
CA PRO A 166 0.94 -8.12 6.27
C PRO A 166 1.44 -6.69 6.51
N THR A 167 2.75 -6.52 6.69
CA THR A 167 3.33 -5.21 7.00
C THR A 167 4.37 -4.76 5.98
N ALA A 168 5.35 -5.59 5.64
CA ALA A 168 6.35 -5.27 4.62
C ALA A 168 7.12 -6.50 4.11
N TRP A 169 7.25 -6.65 2.80
CA TRP A 169 8.16 -7.65 2.20
C TRP A 169 9.61 -7.19 2.27
N ALA A 170 10.52 -8.12 2.58
CA ALA A 170 11.94 -7.95 2.28
C ALA A 170 12.11 -7.77 0.75
N ALA A 171 13.09 -6.96 0.33
CA ALA A 171 13.24 -6.59 -1.08
C ALA A 171 13.52 -7.76 -2.03
N ASP A 172 14.10 -8.85 -1.51
CA ASP A 172 14.36 -10.10 -2.22
C ASP A 172 13.16 -11.08 -2.19
N GLY A 173 12.09 -10.75 -1.46
CA GLY A 173 10.90 -11.59 -1.31
C GLY A 173 11.08 -12.78 -0.38
N SER A 174 12.20 -12.89 0.35
CA SER A 174 12.48 -14.08 1.16
C SER A 174 11.65 -14.13 2.45
N PHE A 175 11.27 -12.96 2.98
CA PHE A 175 10.47 -12.82 4.19
C PHE A 175 9.39 -11.75 4.03
N LEU A 176 8.23 -12.01 4.62
CA LEU A 176 7.21 -11.01 4.92
C LEU A 176 7.26 -10.69 6.41
N ALA A 177 7.45 -9.42 6.76
CA ALA A 177 7.14 -8.94 8.09
C ALA A 177 5.62 -8.86 8.26
N VAL A 178 5.11 -9.44 9.34
CA VAL A 178 3.69 -9.38 9.72
C VAL A 178 3.56 -8.86 11.14
N THR A 179 2.47 -8.14 11.40
CA THR A 179 1.99 -7.97 12.77
C THR A 179 1.04 -9.12 13.06
N ASN A 180 1.43 -9.99 13.99
CA ASN A 180 0.55 -11.02 14.51
C ASN A 180 -0.24 -10.48 15.70
N TYR A 181 -1.54 -10.75 15.70
CA TYR A 181 -2.46 -10.46 16.79
C TYR A 181 -2.96 -11.78 17.37
N SER A 182 -2.85 -11.96 18.68
CA SER A 182 -3.25 -13.22 19.34
C SER A 182 -4.75 -13.38 19.50
N GLY A 183 -5.53 -12.34 19.22
CA GLY A 183 -6.98 -12.30 19.33
C GLY A 183 -7.72 -12.91 18.14
N ASP A 184 -9.04 -12.95 18.22
CA ASP A 184 -9.91 -13.60 17.24
C ASP A 184 -10.70 -12.62 16.36
N SER A 185 -10.64 -11.32 16.66
CA SER A 185 -11.45 -10.31 16.00
C SER A 185 -10.81 -8.92 16.12
N LEU A 186 -11.27 -7.98 15.28
CA LEU A 186 -10.84 -6.57 15.37
C LEU A 186 -11.29 -5.88 16.67
N ALA A 187 -12.37 -6.35 17.30
CA ALA A 187 -12.83 -5.85 18.59
C ALA A 187 -12.02 -6.41 19.77
N ASN A 188 -11.36 -7.55 19.56
CA ASN A 188 -10.56 -8.24 20.56
C ASN A 188 -9.26 -8.76 19.92
N VAL A 189 -8.35 -7.83 19.59
CA VAL A 189 -7.10 -8.16 18.88
C VAL A 189 -6.05 -8.86 19.76
N GLY A 190 -6.23 -8.87 21.08
CA GLY A 190 -5.28 -9.48 22.00
C GLY A 190 -3.92 -8.79 22.03
N VAL A 191 -2.85 -9.57 22.15
CA VAL A 191 -1.46 -9.07 22.17
C VAL A 191 -0.91 -9.04 20.75
N SER A 192 -0.13 -8.00 20.44
CA SER A 192 0.62 -7.89 19.19
C SER A 192 2.06 -8.36 19.32
N ARG A 193 2.57 -8.96 18.24
CA ARG A 193 3.99 -9.24 18.04
C ARG A 193 4.36 -9.03 16.57
N ILE A 194 5.64 -8.82 16.30
CA ILE A 194 6.17 -8.76 14.94
C ILE A 194 6.87 -10.07 14.63
N ASP A 195 6.42 -10.73 13.56
CA ASP A 195 7.02 -11.96 13.06
C ASP A 195 7.58 -11.72 11.64
N LEU A 196 8.65 -12.44 11.29
CA LEU A 196 9.05 -12.67 9.91
C LEU A 196 8.55 -14.04 9.47
N VAL A 197 7.88 -14.09 8.33
CA VAL A 197 7.31 -15.31 7.78
C VAL A 197 7.87 -15.53 6.38
N ALA A 198 8.53 -16.66 6.15
CA ALA A 198 9.03 -17.06 4.86
C ALA A 198 8.00 -17.92 4.12
N PRO A 199 7.84 -17.75 2.79
CA PRO A 199 7.08 -18.68 1.95
C PRO A 199 7.55 -20.14 2.05
N THR A 200 8.81 -20.36 2.45
CA THR A 200 9.42 -21.69 2.59
C THR A 200 9.02 -22.43 3.86
N GLY A 201 8.29 -21.80 4.79
CA GLY A 201 7.85 -22.44 6.03
C GLY A 201 8.41 -21.84 7.31
N GLN A 202 9.44 -21.00 7.24
CA GLN A 202 10.09 -20.45 8.42
C GLN A 202 9.26 -19.30 9.03
N ARG A 203 9.15 -19.29 10.36
CA ARG A 203 8.64 -18.14 11.14
C ARG A 203 9.64 -17.75 12.22
N ILE A 204 9.92 -16.45 12.34
CA ILE A 204 10.84 -15.88 13.34
C ILE A 204 10.09 -14.80 14.11
N ILE A 205 9.99 -14.91 15.43
CA ILE A 205 9.44 -13.84 16.28
C ILE A 205 10.54 -12.80 16.48
N LEU A 206 10.30 -11.56 16.07
CA LEU A 206 11.26 -10.46 16.23
C LEU A 206 11.06 -9.68 17.52
N ALA A 207 9.82 -9.39 17.88
CA ALA A 207 9.49 -8.58 19.04
C ALA A 207 8.06 -8.83 19.53
N GLU A 208 7.84 -8.71 20.83
CA GLU A 208 6.52 -8.82 21.49
C GLU A 208 6.22 -7.55 22.29
N GLY A 209 4.97 -7.09 22.29
CA GLY A 209 4.60 -5.81 22.90
C GLY A 209 3.53 -5.03 22.12
N THR A 210 3.03 -3.95 22.71
CA THR A 210 1.76 -3.32 22.30
C THR A 210 1.89 -2.16 21.30
N GLN A 211 3.11 -1.76 20.91
CA GLN A 211 3.32 -0.64 19.99
C GLN A 211 4.58 -0.86 19.13
N PHE A 212 4.42 -1.56 18.02
CA PHE A 212 5.44 -1.59 16.97
C PHE A 212 4.85 -1.13 15.65
N GLU A 213 5.61 -0.31 14.94
CA GLU A 213 5.34 0.05 13.56
C GLU A 213 6.56 -0.33 12.74
N VAL A 214 6.37 -1.23 11.77
CA VAL A 214 7.43 -1.54 10.80
C VAL A 214 7.33 -0.51 9.69
N VAL A 215 8.33 0.36 9.63
CA VAL A 215 8.40 1.45 8.63
C VAL A 215 8.97 0.95 7.30
N GLY A 216 9.77 -0.12 7.32
CA GLY A 216 10.28 -0.77 6.12
C GLY A 216 11.60 -1.49 6.34
N TRP A 217 12.10 -2.05 5.25
CA TRP A 217 13.41 -2.71 5.19
C TRP A 217 14.44 -1.74 4.63
N PHE A 218 15.64 -1.71 5.20
CA PHE A 218 16.78 -0.97 4.67
C PHE A 218 18.00 -1.88 4.58
N GLN A 219 18.83 -1.65 3.57
CA GLN A 219 20.12 -2.29 3.49
C GLN A 219 21.09 -1.56 4.43
N PRO A 220 21.71 -2.24 5.40
CA PRO A 220 22.76 -1.62 6.20
C PRO A 220 23.95 -1.24 5.28
N PRO A 221 24.70 -0.19 5.62
CA PRO A 221 25.94 0.11 4.90
C PRO A 221 26.89 -1.08 4.99
N ALA A 222 27.62 -1.31 3.89
CA ALA A 222 28.65 -2.36 3.79
C ALA A 222 29.80 -2.12 4.77
#